data_AF-H1FSA5-F1
#
_entry.id   AF-H1FSA5-F1
#
_cell.length_a   1.000
_cell.length_b   1.000
_cell.length_c   1.000
_cell.angle_alpha   90.00
_cell.angle_beta   90.00
_cell.angle_gamma   90.00
#
_symmetry.space_group_name_H-M   'P 1'
#
loop_
_entity.id
_entity.type
_entity.pdbx_description
1 polymer ?
#
loop_
_entity_poly.entity_id
_entity_poly.type
_entity_poly.pdbx_seq_one_letter_code
_entity_poly.pdbx_strand_id
1 'polypeptide(L)'
;MANQAEIIKQYLNENGKINCLDGFKLARKLNIDPGEIAELTKKYGIKIDNCELGVFGDNDFGERRDDIYEKLSLKADNEKKLECSVAWEVAQEFSLKKVGSTTKKSDIEVIYCQLGCFRRRIHHGSKS
;
A
#
# COMPACT_ATOMS: atom_id res chain seq x y z
N MET A 1 -19.38 -22.51 8.49
CA MET A 1 -18.15 -21.72 8.74
C MET A 1 -17.57 -21.39 7.38
N ALA A 2 -17.67 -20.16 6.90
CA ALA A 2 -17.00 -19.78 5.66
C ALA A 2 -15.50 -19.95 5.87
N ASN A 3 -14.86 -20.77 5.05
CA ASN A 3 -13.44 -21.06 5.19
C ASN A 3 -12.67 -19.77 4.86
N GLN A 4 -11.71 -19.33 5.67
CA GLN A 4 -10.92 -18.11 5.40
C GLN A 4 -10.38 -18.09 3.97
N ALA A 5 -9.99 -19.26 3.44
CA ALA A 5 -9.55 -19.45 2.07
C ALA A 5 -10.61 -19.07 1.01
N GLU A 6 -11.90 -19.34 1.25
CA GLU A 6 -12.97 -18.98 0.32
C GLU A 6 -13.18 -17.47 0.28
N ILE A 7 -13.12 -16.81 1.43
CA ILE A 7 -13.23 -15.35 1.52
C ILE A 7 -12.07 -14.71 0.77
N ILE A 8 -10.83 -15.15 1.04
CA ILE A 8 -9.62 -14.63 0.37
C ILE A 8 -9.73 -14.77 -1.16
N LYS A 9 -10.24 -15.90 -1.66
CA LYS A 9 -10.44 -16.14 -3.10
C LYS A 9 -11.38 -15.12 -3.76
N GLN A 10 -12.34 -14.56 -3.04
CA GLN A 10 -13.25 -13.53 -3.55
C GLN A 10 -12.57 -12.17 -3.78
N TYR A 11 -11.40 -11.95 -3.17
CA TYR A 11 -10.63 -10.70 -3.29
C TYR A 11 -9.40 -10.84 -4.18
N LEU A 12 -9.23 -11.99 -4.86
CA LEU A 12 -8.17 -12.18 -5.84
C LEU A 12 -8.47 -11.41 -7.12
N ASN A 13 -7.47 -10.72 -7.65
CA ASN A 13 -7.49 -10.15 -8.98
C ASN A 13 -7.26 -11.22 -10.06
N GLU A 14 -7.32 -10.81 -11.32
CA GLU A 14 -7.10 -11.66 -12.50
C GLU A 14 -5.76 -12.42 -12.50
N ASN A 15 -4.76 -11.92 -11.75
CA ASN A 15 -3.44 -12.53 -11.62
C ASN A 15 -3.30 -13.43 -10.38
N GLY A 16 -4.38 -13.68 -9.64
CA GLY A 16 -4.34 -14.44 -8.39
C GLY A 16 -3.62 -13.72 -7.24
N LYS A 17 -3.54 -12.39 -7.30
CA LYS A 17 -2.95 -11.53 -6.25
C LYS A 17 -4.05 -10.68 -5.59
N ILE A 18 -3.75 -10.07 -4.45
CA ILE A 18 -4.67 -9.15 -3.77
C ILE A 18 -4.16 -7.72 -3.94
N ASN A 19 -5.03 -6.81 -4.39
CA ASN A 19 -4.68 -5.38 -4.45
C ASN A 19 -4.67 -4.79 -3.04
N CYS A 20 -3.90 -3.72 -2.82
CA CYS A 20 -3.85 -3.06 -1.52
C CYS A 20 -5.26 -2.67 -0.98
N LEU A 21 -6.10 -2.06 -1.82
CA LEU A 21 -7.47 -1.70 -1.43
C LEU A 21 -8.32 -2.92 -1.05
N ASP A 22 -8.17 -4.02 -1.78
CA ASP A 22 -8.92 -5.26 -1.52
C ASP A 22 -8.41 -5.97 -0.27
N GLY A 23 -7.12 -5.86 0.06
CA GLY A 23 -6.54 -6.31 1.33
C GLY A 23 -7.19 -5.62 2.55
N PHE A 24 -7.44 -4.31 2.47
CA PHE A 24 -8.17 -3.60 3.53
C PHE A 24 -9.62 -4.05 3.66
N LYS A 25 -10.30 -4.28 2.52
CA LYS A 25 -11.67 -4.83 2.55
C LYS A 25 -11.70 -6.23 3.15
N LEU A 26 -10.71 -7.05 2.81
CA LEU A 26 -10.54 -8.40 3.35
C LEU A 26 -10.32 -8.37 4.88
N ALA A 27 -9.48 -7.46 5.39
CA ALA A 27 -9.29 -7.27 6.84
C ALA A 27 -10.62 -7.01 7.56
N ARG A 28 -11.40 -6.07 7.03
CA ARG A 28 -12.74 -5.75 7.56
C ARG A 28 -13.70 -6.92 7.45
N LYS A 29 -13.64 -7.69 6.36
CA LYS A 29 -14.50 -8.86 6.14
C LYS A 29 -14.20 -10.00 7.11
N LEU A 30 -12.92 -10.19 7.43
CA LEU A 30 -12.43 -11.19 8.38
C LEU A 30 -12.41 -10.68 9.83
N ASN A 31 -12.68 -9.40 10.05
CA ASN A 31 -12.60 -8.72 11.34
C ASN A 31 -11.24 -8.91 12.04
N ILE A 32 -10.16 -8.77 11.26
CA ILE A 32 -8.76 -8.82 11.73
C ILE A 32 -8.05 -7.50 11.49
N ASP A 33 -6.90 -7.30 12.12
CA ASP A 33 -6.10 -6.09 11.89
C ASP A 33 -5.53 -6.08 10.46
N PRO A 34 -5.58 -4.94 9.74
CA PRO A 34 -4.98 -4.84 8.41
C PRO A 34 -3.51 -5.28 8.37
N GLY A 35 -2.74 -5.05 9.44
CA GLY A 35 -1.34 -5.46 9.56
C GLY A 35 -1.12 -6.97 9.52
N GLU A 36 -2.15 -7.76 9.82
CA GLU A 36 -2.13 -9.23 9.74
C GLU A 36 -2.43 -9.75 8.32
N ILE A 37 -2.95 -8.92 7.41
CA ILE A 37 -3.33 -9.35 6.06
C ILE A 37 -2.13 -9.87 5.27
N ALA A 38 -0.98 -9.19 5.33
CA ALA A 38 0.21 -9.67 4.64
C ALA A 38 0.66 -11.04 5.11
N GLU A 39 0.59 -11.31 6.42
CA GLU A 39 0.92 -12.63 6.97
C GLU A 39 -0.12 -13.68 6.58
N LEU A 40 -1.40 -13.32 6.64
CA LEU A 40 -2.51 -14.16 6.23
C LEU A 40 -2.38 -14.56 4.75
N THR A 41 -2.24 -13.60 3.83
CA THR A 41 -2.12 -13.91 2.40
C THR A 41 -0.86 -14.73 2.12
N LYS A 42 0.24 -14.44 2.81
CA LYS A 42 1.49 -15.21 2.73
C LYS A 42 1.30 -16.67 3.15
N LYS A 43 0.52 -16.94 4.20
CA LYS A 43 0.17 -18.30 4.64
C LYS A 43 -0.58 -19.10 3.56
N TYR A 44 -1.36 -18.43 2.73
CA TYR A 44 -2.07 -19.03 1.59
C TYR A 44 -1.28 -18.96 0.28
N GLY A 45 -0.03 -18.51 0.29
CA GLY A 45 0.81 -18.37 -0.91
C GLY A 45 0.38 -17.25 -1.85
N ILE A 46 -0.45 -16.32 -1.38
CA ILE A 46 -0.98 -15.20 -2.15
C ILE A 46 -0.14 -13.95 -1.88
N LYS A 47 0.24 -13.25 -2.95
CA LYS A 47 0.97 -11.99 -2.87
C LYS A 47 0.02 -10.79 -2.91
N ILE A 48 0.37 -9.75 -2.16
CA ILE A 48 -0.27 -8.44 -2.27
C ILE A 48 0.51 -7.65 -3.32
N ASP A 49 -0.20 -7.06 -4.27
CA ASP A 49 0.37 -6.28 -5.37
C ASP A 49 -0.40 -4.97 -5.53
N ASN A 50 0.00 -4.12 -6.46
CA ASN A 50 -0.72 -2.90 -6.83
C ASN A 50 -1.00 -2.01 -5.62
N CYS A 51 0.05 -1.45 -5.03
CA CYS A 51 -0.12 -0.45 -3.99
C CYS A 51 -0.83 0.79 -4.55
N GLU A 52 -1.97 1.15 -3.98
CA GLU A 52 -2.74 2.36 -4.37
C GLU A 52 -1.96 3.66 -4.20
N LEU A 53 -0.93 3.64 -3.34
CA LEU A 53 -0.02 4.75 -3.09
C LEU A 53 1.25 4.70 -3.96
N GLY A 54 1.33 3.81 -4.95
CA GLY A 54 2.49 3.74 -5.84
C GLY A 54 3.80 3.27 -5.17
N VAL A 55 3.72 2.69 -3.97
CA VAL A 55 4.91 2.26 -3.23
C VAL A 55 5.50 0.97 -3.83
N PHE A 56 4.68 0.10 -4.41
CA PHE A 56 5.11 -1.11 -5.11
C PHE A 56 4.06 -1.50 -6.15
N GLY A 57 4.47 -2.25 -7.17
CA GLY A 57 3.66 -2.59 -8.34
C GLY A 57 3.87 -1.65 -9.53
N ASP A 58 3.43 -2.09 -10.71
CA ASP A 58 3.68 -1.42 -12.00
C ASP A 58 2.60 -0.42 -12.42
N ASN A 59 1.72 -0.03 -11.49
CA ASN A 59 0.69 0.95 -11.77
C ASN A 59 1.30 2.31 -12.19
N ASP A 60 0.90 2.79 -13.37
CA ASP A 60 1.24 4.14 -13.83
C ASP A 60 0.26 5.15 -13.24
N PHE A 61 0.71 5.77 -12.16
CA PHE A 61 0.02 6.85 -11.51
C PHE A 61 0.48 8.15 -12.17
N GLY A 62 -0.23 8.61 -13.21
CA GLY A 62 -0.25 9.98 -13.76
C GLY A 62 0.99 10.87 -13.57
N GLU A 63 0.82 12.17 -13.35
CA GLU A 63 1.92 13.10 -13.08
C GLU A 63 2.03 13.45 -11.58
N ARG A 64 3.22 13.89 -11.15
CA ARG A 64 3.43 14.46 -9.82
C ARG A 64 2.63 15.76 -9.71
N ARG A 65 1.97 16.01 -8.58
CA ARG A 65 1.34 17.31 -8.33
C ARG A 65 2.01 17.99 -7.14
N ASP A 66 2.42 19.24 -7.34
CA ASP A 66 3.18 19.97 -6.34
C ASP A 66 2.32 20.33 -5.11
N ASP A 67 1.01 20.57 -5.30
CA ASP A 67 0.04 20.81 -4.21
C ASP A 67 -0.06 19.62 -3.23
N ILE A 68 0.02 18.40 -3.76
CA ILE A 68 0.03 17.16 -2.96
C ILE A 68 1.42 16.95 -2.35
N TYR A 69 2.48 17.23 -3.10
CA TYR A 69 3.85 17.06 -2.64
C TYR A 69 4.14 17.92 -1.41
N GLU A 70 3.74 19.19 -1.42
CA GLU A 70 3.90 20.09 -0.27
C GLU A 70 3.22 19.52 0.97
N LYS A 71 1.98 19.04 0.85
CA LYS A 71 1.25 18.43 1.97
C LYS A 71 1.90 17.16 2.50
N LEU A 72 2.35 16.28 1.59
CA LEU A 72 3.07 15.07 1.99
C LEU A 72 4.40 15.42 2.66
N SER A 73 5.14 16.39 2.13
CA SER A 73 6.42 16.82 2.68
C SER A 73 6.29 17.52 4.03
N LEU A 74 5.17 18.19 4.31
CA LEU A 74 4.89 18.78 5.62
C LEU A 74 4.58 17.73 6.69
N LYS A 75 4.04 16.58 6.26
CA LYS A 75 3.71 15.44 7.13
C LYS A 75 4.84 14.40 7.20
N ALA A 76 5.81 14.47 6.31
CA ALA A 76 6.99 13.61 6.30
C ALA A 76 7.97 14.01 7.40
N ASP A 77 8.79 13.06 7.84
CA ASP A 77 9.86 13.33 8.79
C ASP A 77 11.06 14.08 8.16
N ASN A 78 12.08 14.34 8.98
CA ASN A 78 13.30 15.03 8.54
C ASN A 78 14.05 14.30 7.42
N GLU A 79 13.82 13.00 7.24
CA GLU A 79 14.41 12.18 6.19
C GLU A 79 13.45 11.95 5.01
N LYS A 80 12.38 12.74 4.89
CA LYS A 80 11.33 12.60 3.87
C LYS A 80 10.59 11.25 3.92
N LYS A 81 10.56 10.60 5.08
CA LYS A 81 9.80 9.36 5.27
C LYS A 81 8.39 9.68 5.75
N LEU A 82 7.43 8.96 5.19
CA LEU A 82 6.01 9.18 5.45
C LEU A 82 5.33 7.84 5.75
N GLU A 83 4.54 7.76 6.80
CA GLU A 83 3.78 6.53 7.06
C GLU A 83 2.67 6.33 6.03
N CYS A 84 2.38 5.06 5.69
CA CYS A 84 1.29 4.71 4.79
C CYS A 84 -0.05 5.27 5.27
N SER A 85 -0.34 5.18 6.57
CA SER A 85 -1.51 5.78 7.23
C SER A 85 -1.67 7.27 6.91
N VAL A 86 -0.58 8.02 7.02
CA VAL A 86 -0.55 9.46 6.78
C VAL A 86 -0.74 9.80 5.30
N ALA A 87 -0.16 9.00 4.40
CA ALA A 87 -0.41 9.14 2.96
C ALA A 87 -1.89 8.88 2.62
N TRP A 88 -2.53 7.93 3.31
CA TRP A 88 -3.97 7.67 3.18
C TRP A 88 -4.83 8.82 3.68
N GLU A 89 -4.44 9.51 4.76
CA GLU A 89 -5.14 10.73 5.21
C GLU A 89 -5.12 11.81 4.13
N VAL A 90 -3.95 12.10 3.56
CA VAL A 90 -3.85 13.07 2.45
C VAL A 90 -4.67 12.60 1.25
N ALA A 91 -4.74 11.30 0.99
CA ALA A 91 -5.56 10.75 -0.08
C ALA A 91 -7.07 10.95 0.12
N GLN A 92 -7.56 11.15 1.35
CA GLN A 92 -8.97 11.51 1.61
C GLN A 92 -9.31 12.91 1.08
N GLU A 93 -8.35 13.83 1.11
CA GLU A 93 -8.54 15.21 0.63
C GLU A 93 -8.36 15.34 -0.89
N PHE A 94 -7.61 14.42 -1.50
CA PHE A 94 -7.38 14.40 -2.94
C PHE A 94 -7.91 13.11 -3.57
N SER A 95 -7.01 12.16 -3.87
CA SER A 95 -7.34 10.84 -4.38
C SER A 95 -6.11 9.94 -4.25
N LEU A 96 -6.31 8.65 -4.00
CA LEU A 96 -5.23 7.66 -3.92
C LEU A 96 -4.32 7.70 -5.15
N LYS A 97 -4.91 7.76 -6.35
CA LYS A 97 -4.14 7.79 -7.61
C LYS A 97 -3.18 8.98 -7.70
N LYS A 98 -3.61 10.18 -7.30
CA LYS A 98 -2.77 11.40 -7.35
C LYS A 98 -1.75 11.46 -6.21
N VAL A 99 -2.09 10.93 -5.03
CA VAL A 99 -1.12 10.79 -3.93
C VAL A 99 -0.04 9.79 -4.33
N GLY A 100 -0.44 8.63 -4.86
CA GLY A 100 0.48 7.61 -5.33
C GLY A 100 1.37 8.06 -6.48
N SER A 101 0.86 8.86 -7.43
CA SER A 101 1.69 9.46 -8.50
C SER A 101 2.75 10.36 -7.93
N THR A 102 2.35 11.21 -6.98
CA THR A 102 3.21 12.20 -6.37
C THR A 102 4.30 11.54 -5.54
N THR A 103 3.93 10.62 -4.65
CA THR A 103 4.89 9.84 -3.85
C THR A 103 5.87 9.08 -4.75
N LYS A 104 5.39 8.35 -5.75
CA LYS A 104 6.24 7.55 -6.66
C LYS A 104 7.23 8.40 -7.47
N LYS A 105 6.85 9.64 -7.82
CA LYS A 105 7.66 10.58 -8.62
C LYS A 105 8.32 11.69 -7.78
N SER A 106 8.49 11.45 -6.48
CA SER A 106 9.10 12.38 -5.53
C SER A 106 10.22 11.73 -4.71
N ASP A 107 10.87 12.51 -3.86
CA ASP A 107 11.86 12.07 -2.87
C ASP A 107 11.22 11.49 -1.59
N ILE A 108 9.89 11.45 -1.48
CA ILE A 108 9.19 10.97 -0.30
C ILE A 108 9.17 9.45 -0.26
N GLU A 109 9.68 8.87 0.82
CA GLU A 109 9.70 7.43 1.04
C GLU A 109 8.53 7.01 1.95
N VAL A 110 7.60 6.23 1.40
CA VAL A 110 6.53 5.65 2.25
C VAL A 110 7.06 4.47 3.04
N ILE A 111 6.92 4.55 4.35
CA ILE A 111 7.29 3.53 5.34
C ILE A 111 6.04 3.02 6.07
N TYR A 112 6.19 1.93 6.82
CA TYR A 112 5.14 1.30 7.63
C TYR A 112 3.83 1.06 6.85
N CYS A 113 3.81 0.03 6.00
CA CYS A 113 2.59 -0.37 5.31
C CYS A 113 1.52 -0.82 6.32
N GLN A 114 0.32 -0.24 6.24
CA GLN A 114 -0.81 -0.62 7.09
C GLN A 114 -1.28 -2.07 6.88
N LEU A 115 -1.04 -2.66 5.70
CA LEU A 115 -1.35 -4.07 5.44
C LEU A 115 -0.29 -5.05 5.96
N GLY A 116 0.82 -4.53 6.50
CA GLY A 116 1.95 -5.36 6.94
C GLY A 116 2.89 -5.82 5.82
N CYS A 117 2.73 -5.33 4.57
CA CYS A 117 3.56 -5.78 3.44
C CYS A 117 5.05 -5.46 3.63
N PHE A 118 5.37 -4.33 4.24
CA PHE A 118 6.74 -3.87 4.52
C PHE A 118 6.74 -2.87 5.68
N ARG A 119 7.85 -2.78 6.41
CA ARG A 119 8.05 -1.77 7.48
C ARG A 119 8.90 -0.59 7.04
N ARG A 120 9.95 -0.82 6.26
CA ARG A 120 10.78 0.20 5.61
C ARG A 120 11.05 -0.27 4.19
N ARG A 121 11.16 0.64 3.20
CA ARG A 121 11.66 0.21 1.90
C ARG A 121 13.14 -0.11 2.09
N ILE A 122 13.48 -1.40 2.01
CA ILE A 122 14.85 -1.76 1.74
C ILE A 122 15.00 -1.48 0.24
N HIS A 123 15.70 -0.40 -0.11
CA HIS A 123 16.19 -0.26 -1.48
C HIS A 123 17.02 -1.52 -1.73
N HIS A 124 16.51 -2.45 -2.54
CA HIS A 124 17.27 -3.62 -2.97
C HIS A 124 18.35 -3.15 -3.95
N GLY A 125 19.32 -2.39 -3.43
CA GLY A 125 20.68 -2.42 -3.92
C GLY A 125 21.36 -3.62 -3.29
N SER A 126 21.89 -4.48 -4.13
CA SER A 126 22.86 -5.55 -3.85
C SER A 126 22.29 -6.97 -3.66
N LYS A 127 22.64 -7.79 -4.65
CA LYS A 127 22.83 -9.24 -4.55
C LYS A 127 23.70 -9.60 -3.35
N SER A 128 23.37 -10.69 -2.68
CA SER A 128 24.30 -11.73 -2.19
C SER A 128 23.52 -13.00 -1.97
#